data_AF-A0A550I736-F1
#
_entry.id   AF-A0A550I736-F1
#
_cell.length_a   1.000
_cell.length_b   1.000
_cell.length_c   1.000
_cell.angle_alpha   90.00
_cell.angle_beta   90.00
_cell.angle_gamma   90.00
#
_symmetry.space_group_name_H-M   'P 1'
#
loop_
_entity.id
_entity.type
_entity.pdbx_description
1 polymer ?
#
loop_
_entity_poly.entity_id
_entity_poly.type
_entity_poly.pdbx_seq_one_letter_code
_entity_poly.pdbx_strand_id
1 'polypeptide(L)'
;MNKLTSKQVSKLSIDSFNEDEWKPVIEFFWNRYNKRYFDQIEILENHDNYEIRNNCGFLIASIDCILIETLEQYYLGRDETVGKNDDPFKTFFTRSKAFHNVIDPNDAGRFAGLVRSGLLHQSKTKKATVINIKPSTPIIGWINPEDKSEEFKLNRRKFHKNVIKEYQNLIDNIKAQENSDLREKFKNKILTIIE
;
A
#
# COMPACT_ATOMS: atom_id res chain seq x y z
N MET A 1 -21.33 -12.73 -1.89
CA MET A 1 -21.08 -11.37 -2.43
C MET A 1 -21.85 -11.27 -3.73
N ASN A 2 -22.72 -10.26 -3.87
CA ASN A 2 -23.29 -9.94 -5.17
C ASN A 2 -22.14 -9.59 -6.12
N LYS A 3 -22.12 -10.19 -7.32
CA LYS A 3 -21.05 -9.99 -8.30
C LYS A 3 -21.16 -8.56 -8.83
N LEU A 4 -20.16 -7.73 -8.53
CA LEU A 4 -20.02 -6.41 -9.16
C LEU A 4 -19.75 -6.61 -10.66
N THR A 5 -20.44 -5.85 -11.52
CA THR A 5 -20.33 -5.95 -12.98
C THR A 5 -19.71 -4.72 -13.61
N SER A 6 -19.03 -4.86 -14.74
CA SER A 6 -18.45 -3.74 -15.49
C SER A 6 -19.50 -2.71 -15.86
N LYS A 7 -20.72 -3.13 -16.25
CA LYS A 7 -21.83 -2.23 -16.56
C LYS A 7 -22.26 -1.36 -15.37
N GLN A 8 -22.21 -1.88 -14.14
CA GLN A 8 -22.49 -1.09 -12.94
C GLN A 8 -21.40 -0.03 -12.72
N VAL A 9 -20.13 -0.43 -12.81
CA VAL A 9 -18.98 0.46 -12.60
C VAL A 9 -18.92 1.56 -13.66
N SER A 10 -19.13 1.21 -14.94
CA SER A 10 -19.10 2.18 -16.06
C SER A 10 -20.14 3.30 -15.92
N LYS A 11 -21.26 3.06 -15.22
CA LYS A 11 -22.34 4.04 -15.03
C LYS A 11 -22.14 5.00 -13.87
N LEU A 12 -21.15 4.76 -12.99
CA LEU A 12 -20.88 5.64 -11.87
C LEU A 12 -20.57 7.06 -12.34
N SER A 13 -21.22 8.04 -11.69
CA SER A 13 -20.84 9.45 -11.82
C SER A 13 -19.49 9.70 -11.16
N ILE A 14 -18.61 10.40 -11.89
CA ILE A 14 -17.30 10.84 -11.38
C ILE A 14 -17.34 12.29 -10.89
N ASP A 15 -18.31 13.08 -11.32
CA ASP A 15 -18.39 14.51 -10.96
C ASP A 15 -18.92 14.72 -9.54
N SER A 16 -19.72 13.77 -9.04
CA SER A 16 -20.25 13.80 -7.68
C SER A 16 -20.23 12.42 -7.06
N PHE A 17 -19.96 12.36 -5.76
CA PHE A 17 -20.04 11.11 -5.01
C PHE A 17 -21.48 10.87 -4.55
N ASN A 18 -22.09 9.78 -5.04
CA ASN A 18 -23.37 9.25 -4.58
C ASN A 18 -23.14 7.95 -3.79
N GLU A 19 -23.49 7.92 -2.51
CA GLU A 19 -23.23 6.78 -1.63
C GLU A 19 -23.90 5.49 -2.13
N ASP A 20 -25.16 5.54 -2.61
CA ASP A 20 -25.89 4.34 -3.06
C ASP A 20 -25.26 3.72 -4.31
N GLU A 21 -24.74 4.56 -5.21
CA GLU A 21 -24.06 4.09 -6.43
C GLU A 21 -22.65 3.56 -6.12
N TRP A 22 -21.88 4.26 -5.30
CA TRP A 22 -20.47 3.97 -5.05
C TRP A 22 -20.24 2.87 -4.00
N LYS A 23 -21.17 2.70 -3.05
CA LYS A 23 -21.04 1.73 -1.96
C LYS A 23 -20.73 0.31 -2.43
N PRO A 24 -21.43 -0.28 -3.42
CA PRO A 24 -21.10 -1.62 -3.92
C PRO A 24 -19.66 -1.75 -4.45
N VAL A 25 -19.12 -0.68 -5.04
CA VAL A 25 -17.75 -0.67 -5.59
C VAL A 25 -16.71 -0.54 -4.47
N ILE A 26 -16.96 0.35 -3.50
CA ILE A 26 -16.12 0.47 -2.30
C ILE A 26 -16.14 -0.83 -1.50
N GLU A 27 -17.29 -1.48 -1.35
CA GLU A 27 -17.39 -2.78 -0.67
C GLU A 27 -16.64 -3.88 -1.42
N PHE A 28 -16.71 -3.90 -2.75
CA PHE A 28 -15.93 -4.85 -3.56
C PHE A 28 -14.42 -4.65 -3.33
N PHE A 29 -13.96 -3.40 -3.42
CA PHE A 29 -12.57 -3.03 -3.14
C PHE A 29 -12.15 -3.38 -1.71
N TRP A 30 -12.98 -3.03 -0.72
CA TRP A 30 -12.76 -3.33 0.70
C TRP A 30 -12.56 -4.83 0.91
N ASN A 31 -13.57 -5.61 0.52
CA ASN A 31 -13.58 -7.05 0.71
C ASN A 31 -12.42 -7.75 0.00
N ARG A 32 -12.01 -7.25 -1.17
CA ARG A 32 -10.92 -7.84 -1.95
C ARG A 32 -9.60 -7.80 -1.19
N TYR A 33 -9.24 -6.66 -0.60
CA TYR A 33 -7.93 -6.50 0.04
C TYR A 33 -7.96 -6.80 1.53
N ASN A 34 -9.06 -6.48 2.22
CA ASN A 34 -9.18 -6.74 3.64
C ASN A 34 -9.07 -8.24 3.94
N LYS A 35 -9.93 -9.05 3.32
CA LYS A 35 -9.97 -10.50 3.59
C LYS A 35 -8.72 -11.25 3.13
N ARG A 36 -8.11 -10.81 2.01
CA ARG A 36 -6.98 -11.51 1.40
C ARG A 36 -5.63 -11.11 1.99
N TYR A 37 -5.51 -9.91 2.53
CA TYR A 37 -4.23 -9.37 3.00
C TYR A 37 -4.32 -8.82 4.42
N PHE A 38 -5.11 -7.75 4.66
CA PHE A 38 -5.08 -7.06 5.96
C PHE A 38 -5.53 -7.96 7.12
N ASP A 39 -6.64 -8.69 6.98
CA ASP A 39 -7.12 -9.64 8.00
C ASP A 39 -6.10 -10.76 8.23
N GLN A 40 -5.39 -11.20 7.18
CA GLN A 40 -4.37 -12.24 7.30
C GLN A 40 -3.13 -11.73 8.03
N ILE A 41 -2.73 -10.47 7.78
CA ILE A 41 -1.66 -9.83 8.52
C ILE A 41 -2.06 -9.65 9.98
N GLU A 42 -3.29 -9.24 10.27
CA GLU A 42 -3.77 -9.11 11.65
C GLU A 42 -3.71 -10.44 12.41
N ILE A 43 -4.14 -11.53 11.78
CA ILE A 43 -4.01 -12.89 12.35
C ILE A 43 -2.55 -13.21 12.67
N LEU A 44 -1.63 -12.91 11.75
CA LEU A 44 -0.19 -13.15 11.95
C LEU A 44 0.40 -12.27 13.06
N GLU A 45 0.00 -11.00 13.15
CA GLU A 45 0.50 -10.04 14.14
C GLU A 45 0.02 -10.33 15.56
N ASN A 46 -1.17 -10.93 15.68
CA ASN A 46 -1.85 -11.24 16.94
C ASN A 46 -1.87 -12.73 17.29
N HIS A 47 -1.20 -13.58 16.51
CA HIS A 47 -1.18 -15.03 16.72
C HIS A 47 -0.73 -15.41 18.15
N ASP A 48 -1.35 -16.40 18.81
CA ASP A 48 -0.99 -16.73 20.20
C ASP A 48 0.45 -17.25 20.35
N ASN A 49 0.92 -18.04 19.38
CA ASN A 49 2.30 -18.49 19.30
C ASN A 49 3.29 -17.33 19.03
N TYR A 50 4.21 -17.10 19.97
CA TYR A 50 5.24 -16.06 19.88
C TYR A 50 6.16 -16.20 18.67
N GLU A 51 6.58 -17.41 18.30
CA GLU A 51 7.49 -17.64 17.17
C GLU A 51 6.84 -17.23 15.85
N ILE A 52 5.55 -17.56 15.67
CA ILE A 52 4.80 -17.12 14.50
C ILE A 52 4.74 -15.59 14.45
N ARG A 53 4.31 -14.96 15.55
CA ARG A 53 4.26 -13.49 15.61
C ARG A 53 5.61 -12.86 15.35
N ASN A 54 6.68 -13.37 15.94
CA ASN A 54 8.01 -12.75 15.88
C ASN A 54 8.65 -12.92 14.50
N ASN A 55 8.45 -14.08 13.85
CA ASN A 55 9.18 -14.44 12.63
C ASN A 55 8.43 -14.12 11.32
N CYS A 56 7.17 -13.67 11.37
CA CYS A 56 6.42 -13.29 10.16
C CYS A 56 6.80 -11.91 9.56
N GLY A 57 7.97 -11.36 9.91
CA GLY A 57 8.31 -9.98 9.59
C GLY A 57 8.56 -9.68 8.12
N PHE A 58 9.27 -10.57 7.43
CA PHE A 58 9.51 -10.44 6.00
C PHE A 58 8.21 -10.65 5.22
N LEU A 59 7.37 -11.59 5.63
CA LEU A 59 6.08 -11.86 5.00
C LEU A 59 5.18 -10.61 5.02
N ILE A 60 5.01 -9.99 6.19
CA ILE A 60 4.18 -8.78 6.33
C ILE A 60 4.74 -7.64 5.48
N ALA A 61 6.04 -7.36 5.58
CA ALA A 61 6.66 -6.29 4.81
C ALA A 61 6.57 -6.51 3.28
N SER A 62 6.69 -7.76 2.82
CA SER A 62 6.49 -8.12 1.42
C SER A 62 5.06 -7.80 0.95
N ILE A 63 4.06 -8.19 1.73
CA ILE A 63 2.65 -7.93 1.41
C ILE A 63 2.38 -6.42 1.41
N ASP A 64 2.88 -5.69 2.41
CA ASP A 64 2.73 -4.24 2.47
C ASP A 64 3.37 -3.53 1.26
N CYS A 65 4.54 -4.00 0.78
CA CYS A 65 5.13 -3.47 -0.45
C CYS A 65 4.26 -3.71 -1.69
N ILE A 66 3.66 -4.90 -1.82
CA ILE A 66 2.71 -5.20 -2.91
C ILE A 66 1.46 -4.32 -2.80
N LEU A 67 0.95 -4.12 -1.58
CA LEU A 67 -0.21 -3.27 -1.33
C LEU A 67 0.09 -1.82 -1.68
N ILE A 68 1.27 -1.28 -1.33
CA ILE A 68 1.67 0.08 -1.73
C ILE A 68 1.62 0.27 -3.25
N GLU A 69 2.21 -0.64 -4.03
CA GLU A 69 2.15 -0.60 -5.50
C GLU A 69 0.71 -0.65 -5.99
N THR A 70 -0.11 -1.53 -5.40
CA THR A 70 -1.51 -1.67 -5.75
C THR A 70 -2.32 -0.41 -5.43
N LEU A 71 -2.11 0.21 -4.27
CA LEU A 71 -2.76 1.46 -3.91
C LEU A 71 -2.40 2.55 -4.92
N GLU A 72 -1.13 2.63 -5.32
CA GLU A 72 -0.71 3.63 -6.29
C GLU A 72 -1.32 3.39 -7.69
N GLN A 73 -1.50 2.14 -8.09
CA GLN A 73 -2.25 1.80 -9.31
C GLN A 73 -3.69 2.34 -9.29
N TYR A 74 -4.36 2.38 -8.13
CA TYR A 74 -5.68 3.01 -8.01
C TYR A 74 -5.63 4.53 -8.16
N TYR A 75 -4.61 5.18 -7.59
CA TYR A 75 -4.41 6.63 -7.75
C TYR A 75 -3.99 7.03 -9.17
N LEU A 76 -3.41 6.11 -9.94
CA LEU A 76 -3.01 6.32 -11.34
C LEU A 76 -4.04 5.81 -12.35
N GLY A 77 -4.96 4.93 -11.94
CA GLY A 77 -5.95 4.28 -12.79
C GLY A 77 -5.37 3.31 -13.80
N ARG A 78 -4.29 2.59 -13.44
CA ARG A 78 -3.51 1.71 -14.33
C ARG A 78 -3.51 0.28 -13.82
N ASP A 79 -3.59 -0.70 -14.72
CA ASP A 79 -3.55 -2.09 -14.28
C ASP A 79 -2.18 -2.50 -13.74
N GLU A 80 -1.12 -2.07 -14.44
CA GLU A 80 0.25 -2.35 -14.12
C GLU A 80 1.08 -1.05 -14.07
N THR A 81 2.19 -1.10 -13.35
CA THR A 81 3.20 -0.03 -13.38
C THR A 81 3.96 -0.11 -14.70
N VAL A 82 3.96 0.97 -15.50
CA VAL A 82 4.52 0.96 -16.85
C VAL A 82 5.88 1.67 -16.89
N GLY A 83 6.93 0.90 -17.20
CA GLY A 83 8.26 1.42 -17.55
C GLY A 83 9.20 1.63 -16.36
N LYS A 84 10.50 1.84 -16.67
CA LYS A 84 11.57 2.02 -15.68
C LYS A 84 11.54 3.37 -14.95
N ASN A 85 10.81 4.36 -15.49
CA ASN A 85 10.79 5.74 -14.99
C ASN A 85 9.57 6.03 -14.08
N ASP A 86 8.60 5.10 -14.01
CA ASP A 86 7.44 5.21 -13.12
C ASP A 86 7.76 4.44 -11.84
N ASP A 87 8.28 5.14 -10.83
CA ASP A 87 8.56 4.56 -9.51
C ASP A 87 7.33 4.75 -8.61
N PRO A 88 6.49 3.71 -8.43
CA PRO A 88 5.27 3.82 -7.63
C PRO A 88 5.57 4.15 -6.17
N PHE A 89 6.76 3.78 -5.64
CA PHE A 89 7.13 4.15 -4.28
C PHE A 89 7.45 5.64 -4.18
N LYS A 90 8.09 6.23 -5.19
CA LYS A 90 8.35 7.67 -5.22
C LYS A 90 7.04 8.46 -5.23
N THR A 91 6.13 8.09 -6.13
CA THR A 91 4.81 8.77 -6.21
C THR A 91 4.01 8.56 -4.92
N PHE A 92 3.98 7.33 -4.40
CA PHE A 92 3.33 7.01 -3.13
C PHE A 92 3.88 7.84 -1.97
N PHE A 93 5.19 7.83 -1.72
CA PHE A 93 5.78 8.56 -0.59
C PHE A 93 5.69 10.09 -0.76
N THR A 94 5.60 10.60 -1.99
CA THR A 94 5.34 12.02 -2.24
C THR A 94 3.92 12.42 -1.84
N ARG A 95 2.94 11.59 -2.21
CA ARG A 95 1.51 11.86 -2.01
C ARG A 95 1.01 11.51 -0.61
N SER A 96 1.62 10.51 0.01
CA SER A 96 1.06 9.81 1.17
C SER A 96 0.97 10.70 2.41
N LYS A 97 -0.24 10.80 2.98
CA LYS A 97 -0.47 11.53 4.23
C LYS A 97 0.07 10.76 5.43
N ALA A 98 -0.09 9.44 5.46
CA ALA A 98 0.38 8.60 6.56
C ALA A 98 1.91 8.49 6.60
N PHE A 99 2.58 8.61 5.45
CA PHE A 99 4.03 8.57 5.34
C PHE A 99 4.69 9.95 5.24
N HIS A 100 3.93 11.02 5.45
CA HIS A 100 4.48 12.37 5.48
C HIS A 100 5.62 12.46 6.51
N ASN A 101 6.79 12.96 6.08
CA ASN A 101 8.03 13.05 6.86
C ASN A 101 8.59 11.71 7.40
N VAL A 102 8.10 10.56 6.92
CA VAL A 102 8.65 9.25 7.28
C VAL A 102 9.91 8.94 6.48
N ILE A 103 9.90 9.27 5.19
CA ILE A 103 11.01 9.07 4.26
C ILE A 103 11.02 10.23 3.26
N ASP A 104 12.20 10.68 2.86
CA ASP A 104 12.34 11.61 1.73
C ASP A 104 11.91 10.89 0.45
N PRO A 105 10.97 11.42 -0.36
CA PRO A 105 10.57 10.79 -1.61
C PRO A 105 11.73 10.54 -2.60
N ASN A 106 12.84 11.29 -2.50
CA ASN A 106 14.04 11.01 -3.30
C ASN A 106 14.77 9.74 -2.86
N ASP A 107 14.55 9.27 -1.63
CA ASP A 107 15.08 8.02 -1.09
C ASP A 107 14.15 6.81 -1.38
N ALA A 108 12.97 7.04 -1.99
CA ALA A 108 11.98 6.00 -2.29
C ALA A 108 12.52 4.87 -3.19
N GLY A 109 13.24 5.22 -4.26
CA GLY A 109 13.83 4.21 -5.16
C GLY A 109 14.88 3.33 -4.46
N ARG A 110 15.61 3.89 -3.49
CA ARG A 110 16.54 3.12 -2.65
C ARG A 110 15.77 2.16 -1.75
N PHE A 111 14.71 2.62 -1.10
CA PHE A 111 13.81 1.77 -0.31
C PHE A 111 13.24 0.62 -1.16
N ALA A 112 12.70 0.93 -2.35
CA ALA A 112 12.15 -0.06 -3.27
C ALA A 112 13.22 -1.07 -3.75
N GLY A 113 14.45 -0.62 -3.97
CA GLY A 113 15.56 -1.47 -4.38
C GLY A 113 16.04 -2.42 -3.28
N LEU A 114 16.13 -1.94 -2.04
CA LEU A 114 16.73 -2.65 -0.91
C LEU A 114 15.74 -3.52 -0.14
N VAL A 115 14.54 -2.98 0.11
CA VAL A 115 13.48 -3.65 0.86
C VAL A 115 12.60 -4.42 -0.10
N ARG A 116 11.78 -3.74 -0.91
CA ARG A 116 10.79 -4.39 -1.79
C ARG A 116 11.43 -5.42 -2.72
N SER A 117 12.42 -5.01 -3.51
CA SER A 117 13.00 -5.90 -4.52
C SER A 117 13.82 -7.03 -3.91
N GLY A 118 14.45 -6.79 -2.75
CA GLY A 118 15.09 -7.86 -1.99
C GLY A 118 14.06 -8.88 -1.52
N LEU A 119 12.99 -8.42 -0.85
CA LEU A 119 11.98 -9.28 -0.28
C LEU A 119 11.23 -10.08 -1.35
N LEU A 120 10.78 -9.44 -2.43
CA LEU A 120 9.96 -10.08 -3.46
C LEU A 120 10.73 -10.97 -4.43
N HIS A 121 11.98 -10.61 -4.79
CA HIS A 121 12.75 -11.35 -5.80
C HIS A 121 13.87 -12.22 -5.22
N GLN A 122 14.26 -11.98 -3.97
CA GLN A 122 15.44 -12.62 -3.37
C GLN A 122 15.17 -13.19 -1.96
N SER A 123 13.93 -13.09 -1.45
CA SER A 123 13.53 -13.57 -0.12
C SER A 123 14.42 -13.05 1.02
N LYS A 124 14.99 -11.85 0.87
CA LYS A 124 15.86 -11.22 1.87
C LYS A 124 15.83 -9.70 1.75
N THR A 125 16.12 -8.97 2.81
CA THR A 125 16.52 -7.57 2.64
C THR A 125 17.91 -7.50 2.00
N LYS A 126 18.19 -6.44 1.24
CA LYS A 126 19.54 -6.18 0.73
C LYS A 126 20.33 -5.33 1.71
N LYS A 127 21.65 -5.56 1.73
CA LYS A 127 22.59 -4.94 2.66
C LYS A 127 22.21 -5.22 4.11
N ALA A 128 22.76 -4.51 5.09
CA ALA A 128 22.42 -4.70 6.50
C ALA A 128 21.02 -4.15 6.87
N THR A 129 20.11 -4.00 5.90
CA THR A 129 18.74 -3.51 6.13
C THR A 129 17.99 -4.45 7.07
N VAL A 130 17.40 -3.90 8.13
CA VAL A 130 16.72 -4.67 9.19
C VAL A 130 15.22 -4.38 9.25
N ILE A 131 14.44 -5.42 9.49
CA ILE A 131 13.00 -5.35 9.75
C ILE A 131 12.76 -5.89 11.16
N ASN A 132 12.15 -5.09 12.03
CA ASN A 132 11.89 -5.48 13.42
C ASN A 132 10.58 -4.86 13.96
N ILE A 133 10.29 -5.07 15.25
CA ILE A 133 9.11 -4.52 15.95
C ILE A 133 9.49 -3.69 17.19
N LYS A 134 10.77 -3.35 17.35
CA LYS A 134 11.25 -2.63 18.54
C LYS A 134 10.56 -1.26 18.61
N PRO A 135 10.02 -0.83 19.77
CA PRO A 135 9.34 0.46 19.91
C PRO A 135 10.19 1.65 19.47
N SER A 136 11.51 1.59 19.68
CA SER A 136 12.49 2.61 19.28
C SER A 136 12.78 2.66 17.77
N THR A 137 12.43 1.62 17.01
CA THR A 137 12.66 1.63 15.55
C THR A 137 11.63 2.55 14.89
N PRO A 138 12.06 3.48 14.01
CA PRO A 138 11.14 4.35 13.28
C PRO A 138 10.29 3.54 12.29
N ILE A 139 9.31 4.18 11.67
CA ILE A 139 8.48 3.52 10.64
C ILE A 139 9.38 3.03 9.50
N ILE A 140 10.13 3.97 8.92
CA ILE A 140 11.30 3.76 8.07
C ILE A 140 12.36 4.75 8.55
N GLY A 141 13.62 4.38 8.47
CA GLY A 141 14.72 5.33 8.65
C GLY A 141 16.04 4.72 8.22
N TRP A 142 17.03 5.57 8.02
CA TRP A 142 18.41 5.12 7.78
C TRP A 142 18.98 4.45 9.03
N ILE A 143 19.79 3.41 8.87
CA ILE A 143 20.53 2.84 10.00
C ILE A 143 21.49 3.90 10.55
N ASN A 144 22.30 4.49 9.67
CA ASN A 144 23.13 5.65 9.95
C ASN A 144 22.53 6.90 9.25
N PRO A 145 21.98 7.88 9.99
CA PRO A 145 21.42 9.09 9.39
C PRO A 145 22.46 10.05 8.79
N GLU A 146 23.70 10.03 9.31
CA GLU A 146 24.79 10.91 8.88
C GLU A 146 25.46 10.40 7.60
N ASP A 147 25.51 9.08 7.47
CA ASP A 147 25.88 8.39 6.25
C ASP A 147 24.69 7.57 5.77
N LYS A 148 23.87 8.18 4.90
CA LYS A 148 22.79 7.51 4.13
C LYS A 148 23.33 6.45 3.15
N SER A 149 24.40 5.76 3.53
CA SER A 149 24.71 4.39 3.19
C SER A 149 23.42 3.58 3.09
N GLU A 150 23.39 2.70 2.09
CA GLU A 150 22.20 2.06 1.53
C GLU A 150 21.50 1.04 2.47
N GLU A 151 21.23 1.42 3.72
CA GLU A 151 20.74 0.53 4.76
C GLU A 151 19.59 1.17 5.52
N PHE A 152 18.43 0.51 5.47
CA PHE A 152 17.24 0.95 6.19
C PHE A 152 17.02 0.14 7.46
N LYS A 153 16.39 0.76 8.45
CA LYS A 153 15.67 0.10 9.53
C LYS A 153 14.18 0.37 9.36
N LEU A 154 13.37 -0.69 9.41
CA LEU A 154 11.93 -0.62 9.26
C LEU A 154 11.25 -1.28 10.46
N ASN A 155 10.29 -0.59 11.05
CA ASN A 155 9.39 -1.18 12.04
C ASN A 155 8.15 -1.70 11.33
N ARG A 156 8.01 -3.01 11.16
CA ARG A 156 6.93 -3.59 10.36
C ARG A 156 5.53 -3.28 10.89
N ARG A 157 5.35 -3.21 12.22
CA ARG A 157 4.05 -2.89 12.84
C ARG A 157 3.63 -1.46 12.53
N LYS A 158 4.55 -0.52 12.68
CA LYS A 158 4.28 0.90 12.38
C LYS A 158 4.10 1.11 10.88
N PHE A 159 4.90 0.44 10.06
CA PHE A 159 4.81 0.45 8.61
C PHE A 159 3.45 -0.05 8.14
N HIS A 160 3.05 -1.24 8.58
CA HIS A 160 1.76 -1.84 8.26
C HIS A 160 0.57 -0.95 8.66
N LYS A 161 0.60 -0.39 9.88
CA LYS A 161 -0.44 0.56 10.33
C LYS A 161 -0.57 1.78 9.42
N ASN A 162 0.54 2.30 8.91
CA ASN A 162 0.51 3.40 7.95
C ASN A 162 -0.03 2.98 6.58
N VAL A 163 0.25 1.75 6.12
CA VAL A 163 -0.34 1.21 4.89
C VAL A 163 -1.86 1.07 5.02
N ILE A 164 -2.37 0.56 6.15
CA ILE A 164 -3.82 0.54 6.45
C ILE A 164 -4.40 1.96 6.41
N LYS A 165 -3.70 2.93 7.01
CA LYS A 165 -4.16 4.33 7.00
C LYS A 165 -4.24 4.90 5.59
N GLU A 166 -3.30 4.57 4.70
CA GLU A 166 -3.36 4.99 3.30
C GLU A 166 -4.47 4.29 2.51
N TYR A 167 -4.75 3.03 2.82
CA TYR A 167 -5.89 2.31 2.27
C TYR A 167 -7.22 2.98 2.64
N GLN A 168 -7.36 3.41 3.90
CA GLN A 168 -8.52 4.18 4.37
C GLN A 168 -8.59 5.56 3.72
N ASN A 169 -7.46 6.27 3.64
CA ASN A 169 -7.36 7.58 3.00
C ASN A 169 -7.79 7.54 1.53
N LEU A 170 -7.52 6.45 0.79
CA LEU A 170 -8.02 6.29 -0.58
C LEU A 170 -9.55 6.28 -0.62
N ILE A 171 -10.19 5.52 0.27
CA ILE A 171 -11.65 5.44 0.35
C ILE A 171 -12.24 6.80 0.72
N ASP A 172 -11.66 7.48 1.71
CA ASP A 172 -12.10 8.80 2.13
C ASP A 172 -11.93 9.85 1.01
N ASN A 173 -10.83 9.79 0.27
CA ASN A 173 -10.59 10.70 -0.85
C ASN A 173 -11.58 10.46 -2.01
N ILE A 174 -12.01 9.22 -2.28
CA ILE A 174 -13.03 8.93 -3.30
C ILE A 174 -14.37 9.59 -2.94
N LYS A 175 -14.70 9.62 -1.64
CA LYS A 175 -15.93 10.24 -1.11
C LYS A 175 -15.91 11.77 -1.14
N ALA A 176 -14.72 12.37 -1.14
CA ALA A 176 -14.56 13.83 -1.16
C ALA A 176 -14.99 14.41 -2.51
N GLN A 177 -15.90 15.39 -2.51
CA GLN A 177 -16.60 15.85 -3.71
C GLN A 177 -15.63 16.42 -4.78
N GLU A 178 -14.54 17.04 -4.36
CA GLU A 178 -13.53 17.66 -5.22
C GLU A 178 -12.67 16.67 -6.03
N ASN A 179 -12.69 15.38 -5.71
CA ASN A 179 -11.77 14.39 -6.27
C ASN A 179 -12.36 13.61 -7.47
N SER A 180 -12.89 14.32 -8.48
CA SER A 180 -13.46 13.68 -9.67
C SER A 180 -12.44 12.88 -10.49
N ASP A 181 -11.23 13.43 -10.65
CA ASP A 181 -10.10 12.76 -11.32
C ASP A 181 -9.71 11.43 -10.62
N LEU A 182 -9.68 11.41 -9.29
CA LEU A 182 -9.40 10.19 -8.53
C LEU A 182 -10.52 9.16 -8.71
N ARG A 183 -11.79 9.59 -8.73
CA ARG A 183 -12.93 8.70 -8.97
C ARG A 183 -12.84 8.04 -10.34
N GLU A 184 -12.47 8.80 -11.38
CA GLU A 184 -12.25 8.26 -12.72
C GLU A 184 -11.13 7.22 -12.74
N LYS A 185 -9.96 7.54 -12.16
CA LYS A 185 -8.82 6.63 -12.10
C LYS A 185 -9.14 5.36 -11.31
N PHE A 186 -9.79 5.50 -10.16
CA PHE A 186 -10.22 4.36 -9.36
C PHE A 186 -11.20 3.47 -10.12
N LYS A 187 -12.19 4.06 -10.79
CA LYS A 187 -13.15 3.35 -11.66
C LYS A 187 -12.44 2.58 -12.77
N ASN A 188 -11.48 3.21 -13.45
CA ASN A 188 -10.69 2.55 -14.50
C ASN A 188 -9.91 1.36 -13.96
N LYS A 189 -9.26 1.48 -12.79
CA LYS A 189 -8.57 0.34 -12.14
C LYS A 189 -9.54 -0.76 -11.70
N ILE A 190 -10.73 -0.43 -11.20
CA ILE A 190 -11.72 -1.46 -10.86
C ILE A 190 -12.13 -2.24 -12.11
N LEU A 191 -12.32 -1.56 -13.25
CA LEU A 191 -12.71 -2.21 -14.50
C LEU A 191 -11.70 -3.29 -14.93
N THR A 192 -10.40 -3.06 -14.77
CA THR A 192 -9.37 -4.07 -15.12
C THR A 192 -9.40 -5.32 -14.25
N ILE A 193 -10.08 -5.28 -13.10
CA ILE A 193 -10.13 -6.38 -12.12
C ILE A 193 -11.38 -7.25 -12.27
N ILE A 194 -12.48 -6.68 -12.79
CA ILE A 194 -13.81 -7.30 -12.83
C ILE A 194 -14.19 -7.87 -14.20
N GLU A 195 -13.28 -7.81 -15.18
CA GLU A 195 -13.42 -8.46 -16.50
C GLU A 195 -13.72 -9.97 -16.39
#